data_AF-A0A1I8I4K5-F1
#
_entry.id   AF-A0A1I8I4K5-F1
#
_cell.length_a   1.000
_cell.length_b   1.000
_cell.length_c   1.000
_cell.angle_alpha   90.00
_cell.angle_beta   90.00
_cell.angle_gamma   90.00
#
_symmetry.space_group_name_H-M   'P 1'
#
loop_
_entity.id
_entity.type
_entity.pdbx_description
1 polymer ?
#
loop_
_entity_poly.entity_id
_entity_poly.type
_entity_poly.pdbx_seq_one_letter_code
_entity_poly.pdbx_strand_id
1 'polypeptide(L)'
;IVKDLLPFMLILSIVTFGYGVAMWSVLFPLTDPDPETAIKSIFKVLRISYFQVFGELNLDLLTGEAVDCRAPNSTNCPDPWGAWIAPAMLGVHVMLSSCLLMNLLIAMFSSTFQLIQGSSWQHWSLLRYQIMKDFSGYSPIAPPLIIIWHLILAARQLLMRCSHAKRLGFNSVNDAF
;
A
#
# COMPACT_ATOMS: atom_id res chain seq x y z
N ILE A 1 3.10 16.25 7.03
CA ILE A 1 2.70 14.81 6.97
C ILE A 1 2.89 14.16 8.34
N VAL A 2 4.03 13.56 8.71
CA VAL A 2 4.14 12.87 10.03
C VAL A 2 3.86 13.77 11.25
N LYS A 3 4.17 15.06 11.17
CA LYS A 3 3.91 16.04 12.23
C LYS A 3 2.41 16.30 12.49
N ASP A 4 1.58 16.12 11.46
CA ASP A 4 0.13 16.37 11.49
C ASP A 4 -0.66 15.05 11.64
N LEU A 5 -0.06 13.93 11.21
CA LEU A 5 -0.64 12.59 11.32
C LEU A 5 -0.50 11.98 12.72
N LEU A 6 0.63 12.25 13.38
CA LEU A 6 0.90 11.72 14.70
C LEU A 6 -0.15 12.12 15.76
N PRO A 7 -0.57 13.39 15.90
CA PRO A 7 -1.61 13.75 16.87
C PRO A 7 -2.95 13.08 16.55
N PHE A 8 -3.29 12.92 15.28
CA PHE A 8 -4.51 12.21 14.89
C PHE A 8 -4.45 10.71 15.27
N MET A 9 -3.32 10.05 14.97
CA MET A 9 -3.15 8.62 15.29
C MET A 9 -3.17 8.39 16.80
N LEU A 10 -2.69 9.35 17.58
CA LEU A 10 -2.82 9.32 19.04
C LEU A 10 -4.28 9.39 19.50
N ILE A 11 -5.08 10.29 18.92
CA ILE A 11 -6.52 10.39 19.24
C ILE A 11 -7.22 9.07 18.91
N LEU A 12 -6.95 8.49 17.73
CA LEU A 12 -7.51 7.20 17.33
C LEU A 12 -7.12 6.09 18.30
N SER A 13 -5.84 6.01 18.69
CA SER A 13 -5.35 5.04 19.66
C SER A 13 -6.05 5.15 21.01
N ILE A 14 -6.21 6.37 21.53
CA ILE A 14 -6.90 6.63 22.82
C ILE A 14 -8.37 6.20 22.75
N VAL A 15 -9.07 6.52 21.65
CA VAL A 15 -10.47 6.15 21.45
C VAL A 15 -10.62 4.63 21.35
N THR A 16 -9.78 3.95 20.59
CA THR A 16 -9.80 2.48 20.45
C THR A 16 -9.50 1.79 21.77
N PHE A 17 -8.51 2.29 22.53
CA PHE A 17 -8.17 1.75 23.84
C PHE A 17 -9.33 1.90 24.83
N GLY A 18 -9.92 3.11 24.91
CA GLY A 18 -11.05 3.38 25.81
C GLY A 18 -12.27 2.50 25.49
N TYR A 19 -12.61 2.36 24.22
CA TYR A 19 -13.68 1.46 23.78
C TYR A 19 -13.39 0.00 24.14
N GLY A 20 -12.17 -0.49 23.88
CA GLY A 20 -11.81 -1.88 24.17
C GLY A 20 -11.94 -2.23 25.65
N VAL A 21 -11.42 -1.37 26.53
CA VAL A 21 -11.52 -1.55 27.98
C VAL A 21 -12.98 -1.49 28.45
N ALA A 22 -13.76 -0.52 27.97
CA ALA A 22 -15.17 -0.39 28.33
C ALA A 22 -15.99 -1.62 27.89
N MET A 23 -15.80 -2.09 26.66
CA MET A 23 -16.43 -3.30 26.15
C MET A 23 -16.09 -4.53 26.99
N TRP A 24 -14.80 -4.75 27.25
CA TRP A 24 -14.37 -5.92 28.02
C TRP A 24 -14.95 -5.93 29.43
N SER A 25 -15.02 -4.76 30.08
CA SER A 25 -15.64 -4.60 31.39
C SER A 25 -17.15 -4.87 31.39
N VAL A 26 -17.84 -4.60 30.28
CA VAL A 26 -19.28 -4.83 30.15
C VAL A 26 -19.59 -6.29 29.81
N LEU A 27 -18.76 -6.94 28.98
CA LEU A 27 -18.98 -8.36 28.63
C LEU A 27 -18.59 -9.31 29.76
N PHE A 28 -17.42 -9.14 30.38
CA PHE A 28 -16.86 -10.13 31.30
C PHE A 28 -16.73 -9.55 32.72
N PRO A 29 -17.83 -9.48 33.49
CA PRO A 29 -17.80 -8.97 34.86
C PRO A 29 -17.10 -9.92 35.86
N LEU A 30 -17.03 -11.22 35.55
CA LEU A 30 -16.34 -12.24 36.35
C LEU A 30 -15.11 -12.77 35.60
N THR A 31 -13.98 -12.06 35.75
CA THR A 31 -12.66 -12.52 35.31
C THR A 31 -11.81 -12.87 36.53
N ASP A 32 -11.05 -13.97 36.43
CA ASP A 32 -10.14 -14.41 37.48
C ASP A 32 -9.10 -13.31 37.81
N PRO A 33 -8.81 -13.04 39.10
CA PRO A 33 -7.97 -11.93 39.53
C PRO A 33 -6.47 -12.14 39.27
N ASP A 34 -6.09 -13.20 38.55
CA ASP A 34 -4.70 -13.52 38.27
C ASP A 34 -4.02 -12.43 37.42
N PRO A 35 -2.88 -11.87 37.86
CA PRO A 35 -2.23 -10.75 37.18
C PRO A 35 -1.74 -11.11 35.77
N GLU A 36 -1.32 -12.36 35.55
CA GLU A 36 -0.95 -12.83 34.22
C GLU A 36 -2.14 -12.87 33.25
N THR A 37 -3.31 -13.27 33.75
CA THR A 37 -4.55 -13.35 32.98
C THR A 37 -5.09 -11.95 32.68
N ALA A 38 -4.95 -11.01 33.61
CA ALA A 38 -5.30 -9.61 33.40
C ALA A 38 -4.50 -8.97 32.27
N ILE A 39 -3.17 -9.14 32.26
CA ILE A 39 -2.30 -8.58 31.20
C ILE A 39 -2.64 -9.23 29.85
N LYS A 40 -2.79 -10.56 29.81
CA LYS A 40 -3.20 -11.28 28.58
C LYS A 40 -4.55 -10.79 28.07
N SER A 41 -5.51 -10.51 28.96
CA SER A 41 -6.83 -9.99 28.60
C SER A 41 -6.74 -8.60 28.00
N ILE A 42 -5.96 -7.68 28.60
CA ILE A 42 -5.75 -6.32 28.07
C ILE A 42 -5.16 -6.37 26.65
N PHE A 43 -4.13 -7.19 26.42
CA PHE A 43 -3.55 -7.34 25.07
C PHE A 43 -4.52 -7.98 24.08
N LYS A 44 -5.31 -8.97 24.52
CA LYS A 44 -6.34 -9.60 23.70
C LYS A 44 -7.41 -8.59 23.28
N VAL A 45 -7.87 -7.76 24.23
CA VAL A 45 -8.84 -6.68 24.01
C VAL A 45 -8.29 -5.66 23.03
N LEU A 46 -7.08 -5.15 23.26
CA LEU A 46 -6.46 -4.16 22.40
C LEU A 46 -6.31 -4.69 20.96
N ARG A 47 -5.92 -5.95 20.82
CA ARG A 47 -5.83 -6.62 19.52
C ARG A 47 -7.20 -6.69 18.84
N ILE A 48 -8.24 -7.15 19.53
CA ILE A 48 -9.59 -7.28 18.97
C ILE A 48 -10.12 -5.90 18.55
N SER A 49 -10.07 -4.90 19.44
CA SER A 49 -10.55 -3.55 19.14
C SER A 49 -9.78 -2.89 18.00
N TYR A 50 -8.48 -3.16 17.86
CA TYR A 50 -7.70 -2.69 16.71
C TYR A 50 -8.19 -3.29 15.38
N PHE A 51 -8.39 -4.61 15.32
CA PHE A 51 -8.85 -5.27 14.09
C PHE A 51 -10.32 -4.92 13.75
N GLN A 52 -11.14 -4.62 14.76
CA GLN A 52 -12.51 -4.12 14.55
C GLN A 52 -12.55 -2.80 13.77
N VAL A 53 -11.56 -1.92 13.92
CA VAL A 53 -11.44 -0.70 13.12
C VAL A 53 -11.28 -1.00 11.62
N PHE A 54 -10.67 -2.14 11.27
CA PHE A 54 -10.52 -2.60 9.89
C PHE A 54 -11.67 -3.47 9.39
N GLY A 55 -12.72 -3.68 10.20
CA GLY A 55 -13.91 -4.43 9.82
C GLY A 55 -13.94 -5.88 10.29
N GLU A 56 -12.96 -6.34 11.08
CA GLU A 56 -13.00 -7.68 11.66
C GLU A 56 -13.79 -7.68 12.98
N LEU A 57 -15.13 -7.80 12.87
CA LEU A 57 -16.05 -7.52 13.97
C LEU A 57 -16.13 -8.64 15.01
N ASN A 58 -16.01 -9.91 14.60
CA ASN A 58 -16.14 -11.11 15.45
C ASN A 58 -17.40 -11.05 16.35
N LEU A 59 -18.58 -10.88 15.74
CA LEU A 59 -19.85 -10.72 16.45
C LEU A 59 -20.19 -11.93 17.34
N ASP A 60 -19.85 -13.14 16.91
CA ASP A 60 -20.11 -14.39 17.65
C ASP A 60 -19.42 -14.42 19.03
N LEU A 61 -18.27 -13.74 19.14
CA LEU A 61 -17.56 -13.57 20.40
C LEU A 61 -18.28 -12.57 21.32
N LEU A 62 -18.93 -11.57 20.73
CA LEU A 62 -19.61 -10.49 21.46
C LEU A 62 -21.01 -10.87 21.92
N THR A 63 -21.71 -11.70 21.14
CA THR A 63 -23.05 -12.21 21.47
C THR A 63 -22.99 -13.42 22.41
N GLY A 64 -21.80 -13.98 22.64
CA GLY A 64 -21.62 -15.15 23.49
C GLY A 64 -22.00 -16.48 22.85
N GLU A 65 -22.27 -16.48 21.55
CA GLU A 65 -22.63 -17.69 20.80
C GLU A 65 -21.43 -18.64 20.63
N ALA A 66 -20.20 -18.10 20.74
CA ALA A 66 -18.97 -18.87 20.62
C ALA A 66 -18.57 -19.68 21.88
N VAL A 67 -19.21 -19.47 23.04
CA VAL A 67 -18.79 -20.09 24.32
C VAL A 67 -19.98 -20.75 25.01
N ASP A 68 -19.88 -22.05 25.29
CA ASP A 68 -20.95 -22.85 25.91
C ASP A 68 -21.04 -22.55 27.43
N CYS A 69 -21.70 -21.44 27.77
CA CYS A 69 -21.83 -20.89 29.13
C CYS A 69 -22.87 -21.62 30.01
N ARG A 70 -23.09 -22.92 29.76
CA ARG A 70 -24.15 -23.71 30.41
C ARG A 70 -23.80 -24.19 31.82
N ALA A 71 -22.54 -24.03 32.24
CA ALA A 71 -22.05 -24.50 33.54
C ALA A 71 -22.14 -23.40 34.63
N PRO A 72 -22.55 -23.74 35.87
CA PRO A 72 -22.82 -22.77 36.95
C PRO A 72 -21.58 -22.09 37.56
N ASN A 73 -20.37 -22.31 37.01
CA ASN A 73 -19.11 -21.69 37.44
C ASN A 73 -18.20 -21.37 36.23
N SER A 74 -18.79 -21.12 35.06
CA SER A 74 -18.01 -20.74 33.88
C SER A 74 -17.48 -19.30 34.05
N THR A 75 -16.16 -19.17 34.21
CA THR A 75 -15.47 -17.87 34.17
C THR A 75 -15.36 -17.40 32.72
N ASN A 76 -15.39 -16.08 32.49
CA ASN A 76 -15.37 -15.48 31.15
C ASN A 76 -16.59 -15.78 30.27
N CYS A 77 -17.79 -15.76 30.86
CA CYS A 77 -19.03 -15.77 30.11
C CYS A 77 -19.61 -14.36 29.95
N PRO A 78 -20.17 -14.02 28.77
CA PRO A 78 -20.75 -12.72 28.53
C PRO A 78 -22.03 -12.53 29.34
N ASP A 79 -22.16 -11.37 29.98
CA ASP A 79 -23.39 -10.98 30.65
C ASP A 79 -24.55 -10.81 29.64
N PRO A 80 -25.79 -11.26 29.94
CA PRO A 80 -26.93 -11.14 29.03
C PRO A 80 -27.23 -9.70 28.60
N TRP A 81 -27.02 -8.71 29.48
CA TRP A 81 -27.17 -7.30 29.14
C TRP A 81 -25.99 -6.81 28.30
N GLY A 82 -24.79 -7.26 28.67
CA GLY A 82 -23.55 -6.99 27.94
C GLY A 82 -23.62 -7.46 26.49
N ALA A 83 -24.18 -8.65 26.24
CA ALA A 83 -24.31 -9.24 24.90
C ALA A 83 -25.19 -8.40 23.94
N TRP A 84 -26.13 -7.60 24.46
CA TRP A 84 -26.95 -6.69 23.65
C TRP A 84 -26.32 -5.29 23.51
N ILE A 85 -25.70 -4.79 24.58
CA ILE A 85 -25.05 -3.46 24.59
C ILE A 85 -23.78 -3.45 23.75
N ALA A 86 -23.05 -4.58 23.72
CA ALA A 86 -21.76 -4.72 23.07
C ALA A 86 -21.80 -4.47 21.55
N PRO A 87 -22.73 -5.08 20.77
CA PRO A 87 -22.91 -4.75 19.36
C PRO A 87 -23.26 -3.28 19.11
N ALA A 88 -24.02 -2.63 20.00
CA ALA A 88 -24.37 -1.22 19.87
C ALA A 88 -23.13 -0.32 20.07
N MET A 89 -22.32 -0.59 21.12
CA MET A 89 -21.06 0.12 21.35
C MET A 89 -20.06 -0.09 20.19
N LEU A 90 -19.99 -1.31 19.66
CA LEU A 90 -19.18 -1.63 18.48
C LEU A 90 -19.60 -0.79 17.27
N GLY A 91 -20.91 -0.68 16.98
CA GLY A 91 -21.40 0.12 15.87
C GLY A 91 -20.96 1.59 15.97
N VAL A 92 -21.13 2.20 17.15
CA VAL A 92 -20.69 3.58 17.40
C VAL A 92 -19.16 3.71 17.24
N HIS A 93 -18.39 2.77 17.79
CA HIS A 93 -16.93 2.77 17.69
C HIS A 93 -16.44 2.67 16.24
N VAL A 94 -17.03 1.77 15.43
CA VAL A 94 -16.67 1.60 14.03
C VAL A 94 -17.03 2.85 13.21
N MET A 95 -18.19 3.45 13.46
CA MET A 95 -18.58 4.71 12.80
C MET A 95 -17.60 5.84 13.12
N LEU A 96 -17.33 6.07 14.41
CA LEU A 96 -16.39 7.10 14.86
C LEU A 96 -14.99 6.90 14.26
N SER A 97 -14.47 5.69 14.33
CA SER A 97 -13.14 5.35 13.81
C SER A 97 -13.06 5.49 12.30
N SER A 98 -14.10 5.12 11.57
CA SER A 98 -14.16 5.26 10.11
C SER A 98 -14.20 6.72 9.67
N CYS A 99 -15.00 7.55 10.33
CA CYS A 99 -15.03 9.00 10.07
C CYS A 99 -13.67 9.64 10.35
N LEU A 100 -13.04 9.29 11.49
CA LEU A 100 -11.70 9.74 11.82
C LEU A 100 -10.72 9.31 10.72
N LEU A 101 -10.62 8.02 10.41
CA LEU A 101 -9.66 7.50 9.42
C LEU A 101 -9.85 8.14 8.04
N MET A 102 -11.09 8.35 7.62
CA MET A 102 -11.40 9.02 6.37
C MET A 102 -10.93 10.48 6.37
N ASN A 103 -11.09 11.21 7.48
CA ASN A 103 -10.56 12.57 7.63
C ASN A 103 -9.03 12.60 7.47
N LEU A 104 -8.33 11.66 8.08
CA LEU A 104 -6.88 11.52 7.92
C LEU A 104 -6.48 11.14 6.49
N LEU A 105 -7.20 10.22 5.85
CA LEU A 105 -6.90 9.78 4.48
C LEU A 105 -7.07 10.92 3.48
N ILE A 106 -8.18 11.66 3.59
CA ILE A 106 -8.45 12.83 2.76
C ILE A 106 -7.36 13.89 2.98
N ALA A 107 -6.96 14.14 4.23
CA ALA A 107 -5.89 15.10 4.53
C ALA A 107 -4.54 14.68 3.90
N MET A 108 -4.16 13.40 4.00
CA MET A 108 -2.94 12.89 3.39
C MET A 108 -2.97 12.98 1.87
N PHE A 109 -4.05 12.52 1.25
CA PHE A 109 -4.19 12.56 -0.20
C PHE A 109 -4.27 13.99 -0.72
N SER A 110 -4.97 14.89 -0.02
CA SER A 110 -5.02 16.31 -0.38
C SER A 110 -3.63 16.95 -0.32
N SER A 111 -2.89 16.75 0.78
CA SER A 111 -1.52 17.27 0.93
C SER A 111 -0.56 16.69 -0.11
N THR A 112 -0.62 15.38 -0.35
CA THR A 112 0.22 14.69 -1.34
C THR A 112 -0.14 15.13 -2.75
N PHE A 113 -1.44 15.28 -3.05
CA PHE A 113 -1.91 15.75 -4.35
C PHE A 113 -1.46 17.18 -4.63
N GLN A 114 -1.51 18.09 -3.65
CA GLN A 114 -0.99 19.45 -3.81
C GLN A 114 0.52 19.47 -4.06
N LEU A 115 1.29 18.66 -3.33
CA LEU A 115 2.74 18.52 -3.54
C LEU A 115 3.05 17.95 -4.94
N ILE A 116 2.33 16.90 -5.34
CA ILE A 116 2.49 16.26 -6.65
C ILE A 116 2.13 17.26 -7.75
N GLN A 117 0.96 17.90 -7.70
CA GLN A 117 0.53 18.87 -8.72
C GLN A 117 1.50 20.06 -8.84
N GLY A 118 2.05 20.55 -7.73
CA GLY A 118 3.01 21.67 -7.71
C GLY A 118 4.30 21.40 -8.51
N SER A 119 4.75 20.14 -8.58
CA SER A 119 5.99 19.74 -9.27
C SER A 119 5.77 18.85 -10.50
N SER A 120 4.52 18.38 -10.73
CA SER A 120 4.19 17.42 -11.78
C SER A 120 4.39 17.97 -13.17
N TRP A 121 4.09 19.26 -13.40
CA TRP A 121 4.25 19.86 -14.73
C TRP A 121 5.72 19.84 -15.19
N GLN A 122 6.64 20.17 -14.29
CA GLN A 122 8.08 20.17 -14.56
C GLN A 122 8.59 18.74 -14.80
N HIS A 123 8.15 17.78 -13.97
CA HIS A 123 8.53 16.38 -14.14
C HIS A 123 7.95 15.79 -15.44
N TRP A 124 6.69 16.08 -15.77
CA TRP A 124 6.05 15.65 -17.00
C TRP A 124 6.74 16.25 -18.24
N SER A 125 7.12 17.52 -18.19
CA SER A 125 7.85 18.17 -19.30
C SER A 125 9.23 17.54 -19.51
N LEU A 126 9.96 17.23 -18.43
CA LEU A 126 11.25 16.54 -18.49
C LEU A 126 11.11 15.10 -19.00
N LEU A 127 10.14 14.35 -18.48
CA LEU A 127 9.88 12.98 -18.92
C LEU A 127 9.46 12.96 -20.39
N ARG A 128 8.63 13.90 -20.83
CA ARG A 128 8.23 14.06 -22.23
C ARG A 128 9.41 14.41 -23.12
N TYR A 129 10.30 15.29 -22.68
CA TYR A 129 11.53 15.61 -23.41
C TYR A 129 12.43 14.39 -23.55
N GLN A 130 12.63 13.60 -22.48
CA GLN A 130 13.40 12.36 -22.53
C GLN A 130 12.81 11.36 -23.53
N ILE A 131 11.50 11.13 -23.47
CA ILE A 131 10.80 10.26 -24.43
C ILE A 131 11.03 10.76 -25.85
N MET A 132 10.83 12.05 -26.13
CA MET A 132 11.02 12.60 -27.47
C MET A 132 12.47 12.48 -27.96
N LYS A 133 13.44 12.73 -27.07
CA LYS A 133 14.88 12.58 -27.35
C LYS A 133 15.23 11.14 -27.71
N ASP A 134 14.71 10.18 -26.94
CA ASP A 134 14.94 8.77 -27.19
C ASP A 134 14.33 8.37 -28.53
N PHE A 135 13.09 8.76 -28.82
CA PHE A 135 12.41 8.56 -30.11
C PHE A 135 13.14 9.16 -31.31
N SER A 136 13.84 10.29 -31.15
CA SER A 136 14.62 10.90 -32.23
C SER A 136 15.84 10.07 -32.66
N GLY A 137 16.34 9.16 -31.81
CA GLY A 137 17.46 8.27 -32.11
C GLY A 137 17.04 6.89 -32.63
N TYR A 138 15.76 6.52 -32.52
CA TYR A 138 15.25 5.24 -33.02
C TYR A 138 15.04 5.27 -34.54
N SER A 139 15.30 4.13 -35.19
CA SER A 139 14.96 3.94 -36.61
C SER A 139 13.45 4.09 -36.80
N PRO A 140 12.96 4.81 -37.83
CA PRO A 140 11.53 5.10 -38.05
C PRO A 140 10.69 3.87 -38.44
N ILE A 141 11.25 2.67 -38.32
CA ILE A 141 10.72 1.41 -38.83
C ILE A 141 10.20 0.57 -37.64
N ALA A 142 8.99 0.03 -37.79
CA ALA A 142 8.35 -0.81 -36.78
C ALA A 142 9.28 -1.97 -36.32
N PRO A 143 9.22 -2.38 -35.03
CA PRO A 143 10.09 -3.41 -34.46
C PRO A 143 10.31 -4.69 -35.31
N PRO A 144 9.32 -5.23 -36.06
CA PRO A 144 9.57 -6.42 -36.89
C PRO A 144 10.49 -6.18 -38.11
N LEU A 145 10.63 -4.95 -38.60
CA LEU A 145 11.37 -4.63 -39.84
C LEU A 145 12.79 -4.09 -39.57
N ILE A 146 13.25 -4.07 -38.32
CA ILE A 146 14.56 -3.55 -37.92
C ILE A 146 15.73 -4.37 -38.50
N ILE A 147 15.51 -5.65 -38.79
CA ILE A 147 16.50 -6.57 -39.37
C ILE A 147 16.91 -6.12 -40.77
N ILE A 148 15.97 -5.63 -41.58
CA ILE A 148 16.22 -5.14 -42.94
C ILE A 148 17.12 -3.89 -42.89
N TRP A 149 16.88 -3.00 -41.92
CA TRP A 149 17.70 -1.81 -41.71
C TRP A 149 19.15 -2.17 -41.36
N HIS A 150 19.36 -3.13 -40.45
CA HIS A 150 20.70 -3.63 -40.11
C HIS A 150 21.40 -4.32 -41.29
N LEU A 151 20.67 -5.06 -42.14
CA LEU A 151 21.22 -5.67 -43.36
C LEU A 151 21.70 -4.63 -44.38
N ILE A 152 20.94 -3.55 -44.60
CA ILE A 152 21.32 -2.47 -45.51
C ILE A 152 22.57 -1.72 -44.99
N LEU A 153 22.66 -1.47 -43.69
CA LEU A 153 23.85 -0.86 -43.08
C LEU A 153 25.09 -1.75 -43.23
N ALA A 154 24.96 -3.05 -42.95
CA ALA A 154 26.06 -4.01 -43.09
C ALA A 154 26.52 -4.10 -44.56
N ALA A 155 25.59 -4.17 -45.51
CA ALA A 155 25.90 -4.19 -46.94
C ALA A 155 26.63 -2.90 -47.39
N ARG A 156 26.20 -1.73 -46.92
CA ARG A 156 26.89 -0.45 -47.20
C ARG A 156 28.32 -0.44 -46.66
N GLN A 157 28.54 -0.92 -45.44
CA GLN A 157 29.89 -0.98 -44.85
C GLN A 157 30.81 -1.93 -45.61
N LEU A 158 30.30 -3.08 -46.06
CA LEU A 158 31.06 -4.03 -46.88
C LEU A 158 31.41 -3.43 -48.25
N LEU A 159 30.47 -2.79 -48.92
CA LEU A 159 30.72 -2.11 -50.20
C LEU A 159 31.74 -0.99 -50.08
N MET A 160 31.67 -0.18 -49.02
CA MET A 160 32.66 0.86 -48.74
C MET A 160 34.05 0.26 -48.50
N ARG A 161 34.16 -0.81 -47.69
CA ARG A 161 35.43 -1.51 -47.47
C ARG A 161 36.00 -2.13 -48.76
N CYS A 162 35.15 -2.75 -49.58
CA CYS A 162 35.56 -3.30 -50.88
C CYS A 162 36.01 -2.21 -51.85
N SER A 163 35.32 -1.07 -51.92
CA SER A 163 35.73 0.06 -52.77
C SER A 163 37.06 0.68 -52.33
N HIS A 164 37.30 0.76 -51.01
CA HIS A 164 38.56 1.25 -50.45
C HIS A 164 39.73 0.28 -50.70
N ALA A 165 39.51 -1.02 -50.55
CA ALA A 165 40.50 -2.05 -50.90
C ALA A 165 40.82 -2.05 -52.40
N LYS A 166 39.81 -1.85 -53.25
CA LYS A 166 39.99 -1.76 -54.71
C LYS A 166 40.78 -0.51 -55.13
N ARG A 167 40.60 0.62 -54.43
CA ARG A 167 41.37 1.86 -54.65
C ARG A 167 42.85 1.71 -54.27
N LEU A 168 43.13 1.05 -53.15
CA LEU A 168 44.51 0.78 -52.71
C LEU A 168 45.23 -0.21 -53.63
N GLY A 169 44.52 -1.23 -54.13
CA GLY A 169 45.07 -2.17 -55.11
C GLY A 169 45.35 -1.54 -56.49
N PHE A 170 44.53 -0.56 -56.93
CA PHE A 170 44.73 0.12 -58.21
C PHE A 170 45.95 1.09 -58.18
N ASN A 171 46.19 1.77 -57.05
CA ASN A 171 47.39 2.60 -56.89
C ASN A 171 48.67 1.76 -56.88
N SER A 172 48.66 0.59 -56.22
CA SER A 172 49.82 -0.31 -56.22
C SER A 172 50.16 -0.91 -57.60
N VAL A 173 49.21 -1.00 -58.53
CA VAL A 173 49.46 -1.48 -59.91
C VAL A 173 49.96 -0.34 -60.81
N ASN A 174 49.50 0.88 -60.60
CA ASN A 174 50.00 2.05 -61.33
C ASN A 174 51.43 2.46 -60.92
N ASP A 175 51.86 2.10 -59.71
CA ASP A 175 53.25 2.29 -59.25
C ASP A 175 54.21 1.16 -59.71
N ALA A 176 53.70 0.15 -60.41
CA ALA A 176 54.45 -1.04 -60.86
C ALA A 176 54.65 -1.11 -62.40
N PHE A 177 54.30 -0.06 -63.15
CA PHE A 177 54.58 0.11 -64.58
C PHE A 177 55.47 1.33 -64.84
#